data_AF-A0AA87TFX3-F1
#
_entry.id   AF-A0AA87TFX3-F1
#
_cell.length_a   1.000
_cell.length_b   1.000
_cell.length_c   1.000
_cell.angle_alpha   90.00
_cell.angle_beta   90.00
_cell.angle_gamma   90.00
#
_symmetry.space_group_name_H-M   'P 1'
#
loop_
_entity.id
_entity.type
_entity.pdbx_description
1 polymer ?
#
loop_
_entity_poly.entity_id
_entity_poly.type
_entity_poly.pdbx_seq_one_letter_code
_entity_poly.pdbx_strand_id
1 'polypeptide(L)'
;MTPIKVEHGKTVTKPADPAKGSFGFGGWYKESTCTTPWNFATDTVTADITLFAKWTPVAPATVTVTFAAKGGHGTLKAKAGDTELSSGASVKKGTEITFTADPEAGYEVDYMLINEEKQSGTSITVKADKDLSVTVKFKAQGAPATEFFTVTYKAEPTVGGAVSAKSTDGTPVTSGKKIEKGTVLVFTAVPNTGYDISSWTGATPESDNKSAKLTVTGDSSVTVMFALKKYTVTFDAQGGSTVTPIKVEHGKTVTKPADPAKGSFGFGGWYKESTCTTPWNFATDTVTADITLFAKWKITIQFDASKITCWRNVDDSGLTGTSVADGGTVYENDVLILIALPSAGKRVDSWTINGNSQGDEQGNFYRYMVKESPSELRFDYTEKAAKKVELQFDTSKIRCTKLFDQTPIMPGQRDEGDRLIFRTVTSSTVQWKINGYNMHSALMSFLAITLVKDFGNGNVLKIDYE
;
A
#
# COMPACT_ATOMS: atom_id res chain seq x y z
N MET A 1 -24.32 -54.34 -22.58
CA MET A 1 -25.05 -53.95 -21.35
C MET A 1 -26.45 -54.53 -21.42
N THR A 2 -27.06 -54.86 -20.28
CA THR A 2 -28.46 -55.28 -20.21
C THR A 2 -29.39 -54.12 -20.57
N PRO A 3 -30.48 -54.34 -21.34
CA PRO A 3 -31.44 -53.28 -21.65
C PRO A 3 -32.05 -52.65 -20.39
N ILE A 4 -32.19 -51.32 -20.38
CA ILE A 4 -32.83 -50.57 -19.29
C ILE A 4 -34.31 -50.43 -19.61
N LYS A 5 -35.20 -50.80 -18.67
CA LYS A 5 -36.65 -50.59 -18.80
C LYS A 5 -37.02 -49.21 -18.28
N VAL A 6 -37.83 -48.48 -19.04
CA VAL A 6 -38.34 -47.14 -18.69
C VAL A 6 -39.83 -47.07 -19.05
N GLU A 7 -40.61 -46.36 -18.24
CA GLU A 7 -42.04 -46.16 -18.50
C GLU A 7 -42.26 -45.28 -19.74
N HIS A 8 -43.27 -45.62 -20.55
CA HIS A 8 -43.57 -44.91 -21.80
C HIS A 8 -43.74 -43.39 -21.57
N GLY A 9 -43.03 -42.59 -22.36
CA GLY A 9 -43.07 -41.13 -22.30
C GLY A 9 -42.25 -40.50 -21.18
N LYS A 10 -41.48 -41.28 -20.40
CA LYS A 10 -40.56 -40.76 -19.37
C LYS A 10 -39.13 -40.63 -19.89
N THR A 11 -38.32 -39.83 -19.20
CA THR A 11 -36.86 -39.78 -19.37
C THR A 11 -36.23 -41.02 -18.74
N VAL A 12 -35.07 -41.43 -19.25
CA VAL A 12 -34.28 -42.54 -18.69
C VAL A 12 -33.11 -41.98 -17.87
N THR A 13 -32.81 -42.58 -16.73
CA THR A 13 -31.62 -42.20 -15.93
C THR A 13 -30.35 -42.54 -16.70
N LYS A 14 -29.41 -41.59 -16.77
CA LYS A 14 -28.12 -41.79 -17.44
C LYS A 14 -27.38 -43.00 -16.86
N PRO A 15 -26.98 -44.01 -17.68
CA PRO A 15 -26.13 -45.10 -17.20
C PRO A 15 -24.71 -44.60 -16.89
N ALA A 16 -23.95 -45.40 -16.16
CA ALA A 16 -22.51 -45.15 -15.99
C ALA A 16 -21.83 -45.06 -17.37
N ASP A 17 -20.92 -44.10 -17.53
CA ASP A 17 -20.23 -43.89 -18.79
C ASP A 17 -19.42 -45.15 -19.14
N PRO A 18 -19.60 -45.72 -20.34
CA PRO A 18 -18.85 -46.89 -20.74
C PRO A 18 -17.37 -46.55 -20.91
N ALA A 19 -16.50 -47.53 -20.68
CA ALA A 19 -15.07 -47.43 -20.97
C ALA A 19 -14.72 -48.22 -22.23
N LYS A 20 -13.86 -47.65 -23.10
CA LYS A 20 -13.36 -48.32 -24.31
C LYS A 20 -11.90 -47.97 -24.58
N GLY A 21 -10.97 -48.69 -23.94
CA GLY A 21 -9.53 -48.64 -24.23
C GLY A 21 -8.97 -47.23 -24.42
N SER A 22 -8.24 -47.01 -25.51
CA SER A 22 -7.59 -45.73 -25.88
C SER A 22 -8.56 -44.66 -26.42
N PHE A 23 -9.86 -44.77 -26.15
CA PHE A 23 -10.88 -43.82 -26.62
C PHE A 23 -11.56 -43.13 -25.45
N GLY A 24 -11.72 -41.80 -25.56
CA GLY A 24 -12.57 -41.02 -24.67
C GLY A 24 -14.04 -41.20 -25.04
N PHE A 25 -14.90 -41.33 -24.02
CA PHE A 25 -16.35 -41.39 -24.21
C PHE A 25 -16.92 -40.00 -24.49
N GLY A 26 -17.47 -39.81 -25.69
CA GLY A 26 -18.00 -38.54 -26.18
C GLY A 26 -19.51 -38.35 -26.03
N GLY A 27 -20.18 -39.23 -25.28
CA GLY A 27 -21.62 -39.20 -25.02
C GLY A 27 -22.44 -40.25 -25.77
N TRP A 28 -23.74 -40.27 -25.48
CA TRP A 28 -24.74 -41.14 -26.10
C TRP A 28 -25.48 -40.39 -27.20
N TYR A 29 -25.76 -41.06 -28.32
CA TYR A 29 -26.36 -40.48 -29.53
C TYR A 29 -27.52 -41.34 -30.03
N LYS A 30 -28.45 -40.70 -30.75
CA LYS A 30 -29.69 -41.35 -31.23
C LYS A 30 -29.46 -42.31 -32.40
N GLU A 31 -28.29 -42.24 -33.03
CA GLU A 31 -27.95 -42.99 -34.22
C GLU A 31 -26.46 -43.35 -34.28
N SER A 32 -26.10 -44.37 -35.07
CA SER A 32 -24.73 -44.90 -35.16
C SER A 32 -23.71 -43.92 -35.72
N THR A 33 -24.14 -42.92 -36.51
CA THR A 33 -23.26 -41.85 -37.01
C THR A 33 -22.87 -40.83 -35.94
N CYS A 34 -23.49 -40.89 -34.76
CA CYS A 34 -23.17 -40.06 -33.60
C CYS A 34 -23.18 -38.54 -33.89
N THR A 35 -24.25 -38.08 -34.55
CA THR A 35 -24.47 -36.67 -34.94
C THR A 35 -25.47 -35.95 -34.02
N THR A 36 -26.48 -36.65 -33.51
CA THR A 36 -27.53 -36.13 -32.64
C THR A 36 -27.38 -36.69 -31.22
N PRO A 37 -26.97 -35.88 -30.25
CA PRO A 37 -26.79 -36.35 -28.88
C PRO A 37 -28.15 -36.70 -28.24
N TRP A 38 -28.16 -37.70 -27.37
CA TRP A 38 -29.27 -37.99 -26.47
C TRP A 38 -29.12 -37.16 -25.19
N ASN A 39 -30.18 -36.43 -24.83
CA ASN A 39 -30.24 -35.63 -23.63
C ASN A 39 -31.08 -36.32 -22.55
N PHE A 40 -30.42 -36.93 -21.56
CA PHE A 40 -31.07 -37.67 -20.47
C PHE A 40 -32.01 -36.82 -19.59
N ALA A 41 -31.95 -35.49 -19.66
CA ALA A 41 -32.85 -34.60 -18.90
C ALA A 41 -34.15 -34.28 -19.64
N THR A 42 -34.18 -34.37 -20.97
CA THR A 42 -35.30 -33.84 -21.78
C THR A 42 -35.83 -34.83 -22.82
N ASP A 43 -34.99 -35.73 -23.34
CA ASP A 43 -35.44 -36.74 -24.28
C ASP A 43 -36.21 -37.86 -23.56
N THR A 44 -37.41 -38.15 -24.05
CA THR A 44 -38.30 -39.19 -23.52
C THR A 44 -38.32 -40.42 -24.40
N VAL A 45 -38.57 -41.59 -23.80
CA VAL A 45 -38.62 -42.87 -24.52
C VAL A 45 -40.07 -43.24 -24.79
N THR A 46 -40.48 -43.18 -26.06
CA THR A 46 -41.85 -43.49 -26.50
C THR A 46 -41.99 -44.84 -27.23
N ALA A 47 -40.86 -45.47 -27.60
CA ALA A 47 -40.75 -46.81 -28.14
C ALA A 47 -39.37 -47.39 -27.78
N ASP A 48 -39.13 -48.67 -28.08
CA ASP A 48 -37.80 -49.27 -27.89
C ASP A 48 -36.75 -48.55 -28.74
N ILE A 49 -35.68 -48.05 -28.11
CA ILE A 49 -34.60 -47.31 -28.78
C ILE A 49 -33.23 -47.93 -28.46
N THR A 50 -32.28 -47.73 -29.37
CA THR A 50 -30.86 -48.05 -29.14
C THR A 50 -30.06 -46.74 -29.16
N LEU A 51 -29.33 -46.47 -28.08
CA LEU A 51 -28.39 -45.35 -28.02
C LEU A 51 -26.98 -45.81 -28.38
N PHE A 52 -26.28 -44.97 -29.15
CA PHE A 52 -24.94 -45.26 -29.67
C PHE A 52 -23.90 -44.42 -28.92
N ALA A 53 -22.84 -45.08 -28.44
CA ALA A 53 -21.73 -44.42 -27.76
C ALA A 53 -20.75 -43.81 -28.79
N LYS A 54 -20.46 -42.51 -28.67
CA LYS A 54 -19.41 -41.85 -29.46
C LYS A 54 -18.06 -42.02 -28.79
N TRP A 55 -17.05 -42.32 -29.60
CA TRP A 55 -15.69 -42.59 -29.12
C TRP A 55 -14.70 -41.73 -29.88
N THR A 56 -13.84 -41.01 -29.16
CA THR A 56 -12.78 -40.19 -29.75
C THR A 56 -11.43 -40.80 -29.39
N PRO A 57 -10.54 -41.10 -30.37
CA PRO A 57 -9.19 -41.57 -30.07
C PRO A 57 -8.46 -40.56 -29.17
N VAL A 58 -7.86 -41.03 -28.09
CA VAL A 58 -6.95 -40.23 -27.27
C VAL A 58 -5.56 -40.39 -27.85
N ALA A 59 -4.94 -39.28 -28.26
CA ALA A 59 -3.56 -39.30 -28.73
C ALA A 59 -2.65 -39.88 -27.64
N PRO A 60 -1.75 -40.84 -27.96
CA PRO A 60 -0.83 -41.37 -26.97
C PRO A 60 0.08 -40.24 -26.49
N ALA A 61 0.29 -40.16 -25.18
CA ALA A 61 1.26 -39.22 -24.63
C ALA A 61 2.64 -39.46 -25.25
N THR A 62 3.30 -38.41 -25.72
CA THR A 62 4.65 -38.45 -26.26
C THR A 62 5.63 -37.70 -25.36
N VAL A 63 6.91 -38.04 -25.45
CA VAL A 63 8.02 -37.36 -24.78
C VAL A 63 9.14 -37.08 -25.78
N THR A 64 9.94 -36.07 -25.52
CA THR A 64 11.04 -35.64 -26.37
C THR A 64 12.35 -36.32 -25.96
N VAL A 65 13.13 -36.75 -26.95
CA VAL A 65 14.46 -37.34 -26.74
C VAL A 65 15.51 -36.45 -27.39
N THR A 66 16.28 -35.74 -26.58
CA THR A 66 17.44 -34.96 -27.01
C THR A 66 18.71 -35.65 -26.58
N PHE A 67 19.70 -35.66 -27.47
CA PHE A 67 21.01 -36.20 -27.17
C PHE A 67 22.13 -35.50 -27.94
N ALA A 68 23.33 -35.48 -27.34
CA ALA A 68 24.51 -34.86 -27.94
C ALA A 68 25.83 -35.48 -27.43
N ALA A 69 26.88 -35.42 -28.26
CA ALA A 69 28.25 -35.69 -27.84
C ALA A 69 28.96 -34.37 -27.52
N LYS A 70 29.46 -34.23 -26.29
CA LYS A 70 30.24 -33.06 -25.85
C LYS A 70 31.73 -33.30 -26.10
N GLY A 71 32.40 -32.31 -26.73
CA GLY A 71 33.86 -32.26 -26.82
C GLY A 71 34.50 -32.99 -27.99
N GLY A 72 33.74 -33.48 -28.97
CA GLY A 72 34.26 -34.24 -30.11
C GLY A 72 34.70 -35.66 -29.74
N HIS A 73 35.42 -36.34 -30.64
CA HIS A 73 36.09 -37.63 -30.40
C HIS A 73 35.17 -38.85 -30.27
N GLY A 74 33.99 -38.78 -30.88
CA GLY A 74 33.06 -39.89 -30.95
C GLY A 74 31.65 -39.43 -31.31
N THR A 75 30.75 -40.40 -31.45
CA THR A 75 29.34 -40.15 -31.76
C THR A 75 28.41 -40.77 -30.72
N LEU A 76 27.20 -40.22 -30.61
CA LEU A 76 26.13 -40.76 -29.79
C LEU A 76 24.92 -41.00 -30.69
N LYS A 77 24.45 -42.25 -30.76
CA LYS A 77 23.25 -42.64 -31.50
C LYS A 77 22.15 -43.08 -30.54
N ALA A 78 20.91 -42.91 -30.95
CA ALA A 78 19.74 -43.35 -30.18
C ALA A 78 18.82 -44.20 -31.06
N LYS A 79 18.27 -45.29 -30.53
CA LYS A 79 17.30 -46.15 -31.21
C LYS A 79 16.08 -46.45 -30.34
N ALA A 80 14.90 -46.49 -30.96
CA ALA A 80 13.68 -47.07 -30.40
C ALA A 80 13.42 -48.42 -31.09
N GLY A 81 13.75 -49.53 -30.43
CA GLY A 81 13.85 -50.83 -31.08
C GLY A 81 14.91 -50.80 -32.20
N ASP A 82 14.51 -51.12 -33.43
CA ASP A 82 15.41 -51.09 -34.60
C ASP A 82 15.47 -49.72 -35.30
N THR A 83 14.61 -48.77 -34.91
CA THR A 83 14.50 -47.46 -35.57
C THR A 83 15.47 -46.46 -34.97
N GLU A 84 16.34 -45.87 -35.80
CA GLU A 84 17.25 -44.80 -35.39
C GLU A 84 16.51 -43.47 -35.22
N LEU A 85 16.86 -42.73 -34.16
CA LEU A 85 16.25 -41.46 -33.80
C LEU A 85 17.21 -40.32 -34.12
N SER A 86 16.64 -39.18 -34.51
CA SER A 86 17.36 -37.90 -34.50
C SER A 86 17.17 -37.19 -33.15
N SER A 87 18.16 -36.41 -32.73
CA SER A 87 18.05 -35.60 -31.52
C SER A 87 16.89 -34.60 -31.66
N GLY A 88 16.01 -34.55 -30.65
CA GLY A 88 14.74 -33.81 -30.67
C GLY A 88 13.53 -34.64 -31.12
N ALA A 89 13.69 -35.93 -31.43
CA ALA A 89 12.57 -36.80 -31.82
C ALA A 89 11.55 -36.96 -30.67
N SER A 90 10.27 -36.98 -31.03
CA SER A 90 9.18 -37.32 -30.11
C SER A 90 8.82 -38.80 -30.22
N VAL A 91 8.79 -39.50 -29.09
CA VAL A 91 8.46 -40.93 -28.99
C VAL A 91 7.28 -41.14 -28.05
N LYS A 92 6.57 -42.27 -28.15
CA LYS A 92 5.49 -42.61 -27.21
C LYS A 92 6.05 -42.73 -25.79
N LYS A 93 5.34 -42.19 -24.80
CA LYS A 93 5.71 -42.34 -23.39
C LYS A 93 5.82 -43.82 -23.03
N GLY A 94 6.91 -44.17 -22.35
CA GLY A 94 7.23 -45.54 -21.96
C GLY A 94 7.97 -46.36 -23.02
N THR A 95 8.32 -45.77 -24.18
CA THR A 95 9.18 -46.44 -25.18
C THR A 95 10.58 -46.63 -24.61
N GLU A 96 11.17 -47.81 -24.80
CA GLU A 96 12.57 -48.05 -24.47
C GLU A 96 13.49 -47.50 -25.55
N ILE A 97 14.46 -46.68 -25.14
CA ILE A 97 15.41 -46.01 -26.01
C ILE A 97 16.81 -46.47 -25.64
N THR A 98 17.52 -47.02 -26.61
CA THR A 98 18.93 -47.43 -26.46
C THR A 98 19.84 -46.35 -27.02
N PHE A 99 20.68 -45.79 -26.17
CA PHE A 99 21.73 -44.85 -26.52
C PHE A 99 23.05 -45.62 -26.63
N THR A 100 23.76 -45.45 -27.74
CA THR A 100 25.04 -46.12 -27.99
C THR A 100 26.09 -45.08 -28.35
N ALA A 101 27.15 -45.02 -27.54
CA ALA A 101 28.32 -44.18 -27.75
C ALA A 101 29.38 -44.95 -28.53
N ASP A 102 29.93 -44.30 -29.55
CA ASP A 102 30.97 -44.83 -30.43
C ASP A 102 32.19 -43.90 -30.38
N PRO A 103 33.18 -44.16 -29.50
CA PRO A 103 34.38 -43.35 -29.37
C PRO A 103 35.31 -43.50 -30.58
N GLU A 104 35.97 -42.41 -30.98
CA GLU A 104 37.04 -42.47 -31.97
C GLU A 104 38.26 -43.25 -31.47
N ALA A 105 39.09 -43.76 -32.39
CA ALA A 105 40.30 -44.49 -32.03
C ALA A 105 41.23 -43.65 -31.12
N GLY A 106 41.67 -44.24 -30.01
CA GLY A 106 42.48 -43.55 -28.98
C GLY A 106 41.65 -42.85 -27.89
N TYR A 107 40.32 -42.91 -27.96
CA TYR A 107 39.41 -42.36 -26.97
C TYR A 107 38.52 -43.44 -26.36
N GLU A 108 37.97 -43.14 -25.19
CA GLU A 108 36.98 -43.96 -24.49
C GLU A 108 35.87 -43.06 -23.94
N VAL A 109 34.70 -43.65 -23.65
CA VAL A 109 33.62 -42.93 -22.96
C VAL A 109 34.08 -42.58 -21.56
N ASP A 110 34.10 -41.29 -21.24
CA ASP A 110 34.37 -40.81 -19.88
C ASP A 110 33.12 -40.94 -19.01
N TYR A 111 32.01 -40.40 -19.52
CA TYR A 111 30.71 -40.52 -18.89
C TYR A 111 29.58 -40.33 -19.90
N MET A 112 28.41 -40.88 -19.54
CA MET A 112 27.13 -40.51 -20.15
C MET A 112 26.21 -39.97 -19.05
N LEU A 113 25.59 -38.82 -19.28
CA LEU A 113 24.56 -38.26 -18.40
C LEU A 113 23.21 -38.49 -19.05
N ILE A 114 22.30 -39.17 -18.36
CA ILE A 114 20.89 -39.25 -18.75
C ILE A 114 20.10 -38.43 -17.75
N ASN A 115 19.47 -37.35 -18.20
CA ASN A 115 18.75 -36.41 -17.34
C ASN A 115 19.61 -35.96 -16.14
N GLU A 116 20.88 -35.64 -16.42
CA GLU A 116 21.90 -35.19 -15.46
C GLU A 116 22.43 -36.28 -14.50
N GLU A 117 21.98 -37.53 -14.64
CA GLU A 117 22.51 -38.64 -13.84
C GLU A 117 23.57 -39.42 -14.60
N LYS A 118 24.74 -39.60 -13.98
CA LYS A 118 25.84 -40.36 -14.54
C LYS A 118 25.48 -41.83 -14.67
N GLN A 119 25.63 -42.34 -15.87
CA GLN A 119 25.47 -43.74 -16.24
C GLN A 119 26.83 -44.32 -16.65
N SER A 120 26.96 -45.63 -16.46
CA SER A 120 28.16 -46.40 -16.81
C SER A 120 27.91 -47.25 -18.05
N GLY A 121 28.92 -47.33 -18.92
CA GLY A 121 28.88 -48.16 -20.12
C GLY A 121 28.80 -47.37 -21.42
N THR A 122 29.00 -48.07 -22.53
CA THR A 122 28.96 -47.52 -23.90
C THR A 122 27.60 -47.65 -24.55
N SER A 123 26.70 -48.47 -23.99
CA SER A 123 25.32 -48.64 -24.47
C SER A 123 24.36 -48.71 -23.29
N ILE A 124 23.36 -47.84 -23.26
CA ILE A 124 22.40 -47.72 -22.16
C ILE A 124 20.99 -47.66 -22.72
N THR A 125 20.11 -48.53 -22.19
CA THR A 125 18.68 -48.53 -22.53
C THR A 125 17.89 -47.90 -21.39
N VAL A 126 17.07 -46.90 -21.71
CA VAL A 126 16.22 -46.20 -20.72
C VAL A 126 14.80 -46.08 -21.25
N LYS A 127 13.83 -46.21 -20.35
CA LYS A 127 12.43 -46.01 -20.66
C LYS A 127 12.09 -44.52 -20.67
N ALA A 128 11.56 -44.04 -21.79
CA ALA A 128 11.17 -42.65 -22.01
C ALA A 128 9.82 -42.35 -21.34
N ASP A 129 9.75 -42.43 -20.01
CA ASP A 129 8.54 -42.11 -19.22
C ASP A 129 8.33 -40.58 -19.04
N LYS A 130 9.39 -39.80 -19.31
CA LYS A 130 9.47 -38.34 -19.35
C LYS A 130 10.48 -37.95 -20.43
N ASP A 131 10.59 -36.65 -20.70
CA ASP A 131 11.61 -36.14 -21.62
C ASP A 131 13.01 -36.62 -21.20
N LEU A 132 13.80 -37.02 -22.19
CA LEU A 132 15.16 -37.51 -22.02
C LEU A 132 16.13 -36.50 -22.62
N SER A 133 17.11 -36.07 -21.82
CA SER A 133 18.26 -35.29 -22.26
C SER A 133 19.53 -36.09 -21.97
N VAL A 134 20.22 -36.55 -23.01
CA VAL A 134 21.39 -37.41 -22.91
C VAL A 134 22.64 -36.74 -23.45
N THR A 135 23.70 -36.69 -22.65
CA THR A 135 25.01 -36.20 -23.14
C THR A 135 26.08 -37.23 -22.88
N VAL A 136 26.90 -37.52 -23.88
CA VAL A 136 28.13 -38.31 -23.71
C VAL A 136 29.34 -37.39 -23.76
N LYS A 137 30.36 -37.67 -22.95
CA LYS A 137 31.69 -37.07 -23.06
C LYS A 137 32.72 -38.18 -23.23
N PHE A 138 33.68 -37.93 -24.11
CA PHE A 138 34.81 -38.81 -24.36
C PHE A 138 36.08 -38.25 -23.71
N LYS A 139 36.99 -39.15 -23.34
CA LYS A 139 38.34 -38.81 -22.87
C LYS A 139 39.37 -39.64 -23.63
N ALA A 140 40.61 -39.14 -23.69
CA ALA A 140 41.72 -39.94 -24.21
C ALA A 140 41.85 -41.22 -23.38
N GLN A 141 42.16 -42.33 -24.05
CA GLN A 141 42.28 -43.63 -23.40
C GLN A 141 43.32 -43.58 -22.27
N GLY A 142 42.92 -43.99 -21.06
CA GLY A 142 43.79 -44.00 -19.88
C GLY A 142 43.89 -42.65 -19.14
N ALA A 143 43.23 -41.60 -19.61
CA ALA A 143 43.12 -40.35 -18.86
C ALA A 143 42.27 -40.54 -17.58
N PRO A 144 42.51 -39.77 -16.51
CA PRO A 144 41.66 -39.78 -15.32
C PRO A 144 40.19 -39.48 -15.68
N ALA A 145 39.25 -40.14 -14.99
CA ALA A 145 37.83 -39.88 -15.18
C ALA A 145 37.45 -38.47 -14.71
N THR A 146 36.51 -37.83 -15.39
CA THR A 146 36.00 -36.54 -14.94
C THR A 146 35.27 -36.68 -13.60
N GLU A 147 35.65 -35.83 -12.64
CA GLU A 147 35.06 -35.75 -11.31
C GLU A 147 33.81 -34.86 -11.30
N PHE A 148 32.85 -35.22 -10.45
CA PHE A 148 31.63 -34.45 -10.24
C PHE A 148 31.42 -34.22 -8.75
N PHE A 149 30.96 -33.01 -8.40
CA PHE A 149 30.72 -32.62 -7.03
C PHE A 149 29.31 -32.08 -6.84
N THR A 150 28.76 -32.31 -5.65
CA THR A 150 27.44 -31.83 -5.28
C THR A 150 27.53 -30.37 -4.87
N VAL A 151 26.74 -29.52 -5.53
CA VAL A 151 26.64 -28.09 -5.16
C VAL A 151 25.25 -27.81 -4.63
N THR A 152 25.17 -27.34 -3.40
CA THR A 152 23.93 -26.85 -2.79
C THR A 152 23.97 -25.33 -2.67
N TYR A 153 22.80 -24.70 -2.74
CA TYR A 153 22.65 -23.29 -2.44
C TYR A 153 21.32 -22.97 -1.77
N LYS A 154 21.29 -21.93 -0.93
CA LYS A 154 20.08 -21.45 -0.25
C LYS A 154 20.10 -19.95 0.05
N ALA A 155 18.92 -19.40 0.31
CA ALA A 155 18.69 -18.04 0.79
C ALA A 155 18.33 -18.05 2.29
N GLU A 156 18.96 -17.18 3.07
CA GLU A 156 18.77 -17.11 4.52
C GLU A 156 18.58 -15.66 5.00
N PRO A 157 17.48 -15.32 5.70
CA PRO A 157 16.28 -16.14 5.83
C PRO A 157 15.55 -16.28 4.49
N THR A 158 14.79 -17.34 4.30
CA THR A 158 14.05 -17.58 3.04
C THR A 158 13.05 -16.46 2.71
N VAL A 159 12.51 -15.78 3.72
CA VAL A 159 11.63 -14.61 3.52
C VAL A 159 12.37 -13.39 2.98
N GLY A 160 13.70 -13.34 3.10
CA GLY A 160 14.51 -12.19 2.72
C GLY A 160 14.76 -12.06 1.22
N GLY A 161 14.61 -13.15 0.46
CA GLY A 161 14.80 -13.13 -0.98
C GLY A 161 15.00 -14.52 -1.57
N ALA A 162 15.37 -14.55 -2.85
CA ALA A 162 15.65 -15.78 -3.59
C ALA A 162 17.09 -15.80 -4.10
N VAL A 163 17.60 -17.00 -4.33
CA VAL A 163 18.87 -17.24 -5.03
C VAL A 163 18.65 -18.25 -6.14
N SER A 164 19.32 -18.02 -7.27
CA SER A 164 19.37 -18.94 -8.41
C SER A 164 20.80 -19.13 -8.87
N ALA A 165 21.07 -20.21 -9.60
CA ALA A 165 22.39 -20.50 -10.14
C ALA A 165 22.32 -20.82 -11.64
N LYS A 166 23.33 -20.39 -12.38
CA LYS A 166 23.57 -20.75 -13.79
C LYS A 166 25.05 -21.05 -14.02
N SER A 167 25.37 -21.91 -14.95
CA SER A 167 26.72 -21.98 -15.51
C SER A 167 27.01 -20.77 -16.40
N THR A 168 28.28 -20.55 -16.75
CA THR A 168 28.72 -19.44 -17.60
C THR A 168 28.16 -19.49 -19.03
N ASP A 169 27.70 -20.66 -19.49
CA ASP A 169 26.98 -20.82 -20.76
C ASP A 169 25.49 -20.46 -20.67
N GLY A 170 25.01 -20.06 -19.49
CA GLY A 170 23.63 -19.66 -19.25
C GLY A 170 22.68 -20.79 -18.82
N THR A 171 23.16 -22.04 -18.76
CA THR A 171 22.33 -23.19 -18.35
C THR A 171 21.92 -23.08 -16.88
N PRO A 172 20.62 -23.14 -16.53
CA PRO A 172 20.17 -23.15 -15.15
C PRO A 172 20.66 -24.37 -14.37
N VAL A 173 21.06 -24.18 -13.12
CA VAL A 173 21.51 -25.25 -12.22
C VAL A 173 20.63 -25.31 -10.99
N THR A 174 20.01 -26.46 -10.74
CA THR A 174 19.22 -26.70 -9.52
C THR A 174 20.13 -27.05 -8.33
N SER A 175 19.76 -26.60 -7.13
CA SER A 175 20.47 -26.92 -5.88
C SER A 175 20.49 -28.44 -5.62
N GLY A 176 21.62 -28.97 -5.16
CA GLY A 176 21.83 -30.38 -4.86
C GLY A 176 22.27 -31.24 -6.06
N LYS A 177 22.51 -30.63 -7.23
CA LYS A 177 22.96 -31.34 -8.42
C LYS A 177 24.46 -31.62 -8.41
N LYS A 178 24.84 -32.72 -9.08
CA LYS A 178 26.25 -33.06 -9.34
C LYS A 178 26.74 -32.31 -10.57
N ILE A 179 27.80 -31.53 -10.39
CA ILE A 179 28.36 -30.62 -11.39
C ILE A 179 29.80 -31.02 -11.67
N GLU A 180 30.19 -30.99 -12.95
CA GLU A 180 31.55 -31.32 -13.41
C GLU A 180 32.59 -30.39 -12.76
N LYS A 181 33.70 -30.96 -12.28
CA LYS A 181 34.84 -30.22 -11.73
C LYS A 181 35.37 -29.19 -12.72
N GLY A 182 35.66 -27.99 -12.24
CA GLY A 182 36.13 -26.86 -13.04
C GLY A 182 35.01 -26.01 -13.63
N THR A 183 33.74 -26.46 -13.57
CA THR A 183 32.59 -25.63 -13.99
C THR A 183 32.53 -24.38 -13.12
N VAL A 184 32.35 -23.23 -13.76
CA VAL A 184 32.12 -21.95 -13.08
C VAL A 184 30.61 -21.70 -13.01
N LEU A 185 30.11 -21.54 -11.79
CA LEU A 185 28.72 -21.20 -11.50
C LEU A 185 28.62 -19.73 -11.11
N VAL A 186 27.58 -19.07 -11.62
CA VAL A 186 27.17 -17.72 -11.25
C VAL A 186 25.86 -17.83 -10.48
N PHE A 187 25.89 -17.41 -9.23
CA PHE A 187 24.71 -17.28 -8.38
C PHE A 187 24.17 -15.85 -8.49
N THR A 188 22.86 -15.71 -8.50
CA THR A 188 22.19 -14.40 -8.53
C THR A 188 21.15 -14.36 -7.42
N ALA A 189 21.25 -13.34 -6.56
CA ALA A 189 20.30 -13.09 -5.50
C ALA A 189 19.33 -11.96 -5.87
N VAL A 190 18.07 -12.17 -5.50
CA VAL A 190 16.99 -11.19 -5.65
C VAL A 190 16.39 -10.95 -4.27
N PRO A 191 16.74 -9.84 -3.58
CA PRO A 191 16.15 -9.51 -2.29
C PRO A 191 14.67 -9.17 -2.43
N ASN A 192 13.88 -9.59 -1.45
CA ASN A 192 12.48 -9.17 -1.32
C ASN A 192 12.39 -7.73 -0.80
N THR A 193 11.23 -7.10 -0.98
CA THR A 193 10.95 -5.75 -0.45
C THR A 193 11.24 -5.67 1.04
N GLY A 194 11.99 -4.65 1.44
CA GLY A 194 12.40 -4.44 2.83
C GLY A 194 13.69 -5.16 3.25
N TYR A 195 14.34 -5.91 2.36
CA TYR A 195 15.61 -6.57 2.62
C TYR A 195 16.73 -6.05 1.71
N ASP A 196 17.97 -6.18 2.19
CA ASP A 196 19.20 -6.03 1.41
C ASP A 196 20.04 -7.32 1.49
N ILE A 197 20.91 -7.51 0.51
CA ILE A 197 21.90 -8.60 0.54
C ILE A 197 22.99 -8.22 1.54
N SER A 198 23.06 -8.97 2.63
CA SER A 198 24.06 -8.76 3.69
C SER A 198 25.41 -9.35 3.31
N SER A 199 25.45 -10.60 2.84
CA SER A 199 26.69 -11.28 2.50
C SER A 199 26.46 -12.58 1.72
N TRP A 200 27.55 -13.11 1.17
CA TRP A 200 27.61 -14.44 0.58
C TRP A 200 28.61 -15.30 1.35
N THR A 201 28.33 -16.60 1.46
CA THR A 201 29.28 -17.61 1.95
C THR A 201 29.38 -18.76 0.95
N GLY A 202 30.55 -19.40 0.86
CA GLY A 202 30.80 -20.52 -0.06
C GLY A 202 30.99 -20.14 -1.53
N ALA A 203 30.92 -18.85 -1.86
CA ALA A 203 31.20 -18.30 -3.19
C ALA A 203 31.83 -16.91 -3.06
N THR A 204 32.50 -16.44 -4.10
CA THR A 204 33.14 -15.12 -4.15
C THR A 204 32.13 -14.10 -4.69
N PRO A 205 31.67 -13.11 -3.88
CA PRO A 205 30.76 -12.08 -4.36
C PRO A 205 31.41 -11.17 -5.40
N GLU A 206 30.61 -10.74 -6.37
CA GLU A 206 30.99 -9.72 -7.35
C GLU A 206 30.85 -8.31 -6.76
N SER A 207 31.35 -7.30 -7.46
CA SER A 207 31.33 -5.90 -7.00
C SER A 207 29.94 -5.34 -6.74
N ASP A 208 28.91 -5.87 -7.40
CA ASP A 208 27.51 -5.49 -7.20
C ASP A 208 26.86 -6.13 -5.97
N ASN A 209 27.51 -7.14 -5.37
CA ASN A 209 27.01 -8.01 -4.31
C ASN A 209 25.66 -8.71 -4.63
N LYS A 210 25.13 -8.57 -5.84
CA LYS A 210 23.91 -9.23 -6.34
C LYS A 210 24.22 -10.59 -6.93
N SER A 211 25.48 -10.81 -7.27
CA SER A 211 25.96 -12.09 -7.77
C SER A 211 27.22 -12.56 -7.06
N ALA A 212 27.44 -13.87 -7.11
CA ALA A 212 28.65 -14.51 -6.61
C ALA A 212 29.07 -15.64 -7.54
N LYS A 213 30.37 -15.96 -7.59
CA LYS A 213 30.92 -17.04 -8.42
C LYS A 213 31.55 -18.15 -7.59
N LEU A 214 31.41 -19.38 -8.09
CA LEU A 214 32.09 -20.56 -7.57
C LEU A 214 32.68 -21.34 -8.73
N THR A 215 33.97 -21.66 -8.66
CA THR A 215 34.58 -22.71 -9.48
C THR A 215 34.48 -24.03 -8.72
N VAL A 216 33.81 -25.01 -9.30
CA VAL A 216 33.55 -26.29 -8.62
C VAL A 216 34.83 -27.12 -8.53
N THR A 217 35.41 -27.25 -7.34
CA THR A 217 36.61 -28.07 -7.08
C THR A 217 36.38 -29.20 -6.08
N GLY A 218 35.21 -29.20 -5.42
CA GLY A 218 34.78 -30.13 -4.39
C GLY A 218 33.31 -29.92 -4.05
N ASP A 219 32.74 -30.79 -3.21
CA ASP A 219 31.37 -30.60 -2.69
C ASP A 219 31.26 -29.25 -1.99
N SER A 220 30.23 -28.47 -2.32
CA SER A 220 30.14 -27.06 -1.93
C SER A 220 28.73 -26.68 -1.51
N SER A 221 28.64 -25.71 -0.60
CA SER A 221 27.38 -25.11 -0.16
C SER A 221 27.49 -23.59 -0.19
N VAL A 222 26.58 -22.94 -0.93
CA VAL A 222 26.54 -21.48 -1.08
C VAL A 222 25.33 -20.91 -0.35
N THR A 223 25.53 -19.92 0.51
CA THR A 223 24.42 -19.23 1.18
C THR A 223 24.47 -17.74 0.88
N VAL A 224 23.34 -17.17 0.45
CA VAL A 224 23.14 -15.72 0.48
C VAL A 224 22.40 -15.34 1.75
N MET A 225 22.94 -14.35 2.46
CA MET A 225 22.37 -13.81 3.68
C MET A 225 21.64 -12.51 3.35
N PHE A 226 20.39 -12.38 3.78
CA PHE A 226 19.60 -11.16 3.66
C PHE A 226 19.38 -10.53 5.04
N ALA A 227 19.41 -9.19 5.10
CA ALA A 227 19.13 -8.42 6.30
C ALA A 227 17.97 -7.45 6.06
N LEU A 228 17.11 -7.26 7.07
CA LEU A 228 16.08 -6.23 7.00
C LEU A 228 16.72 -4.84 6.91
N LYS A 229 16.18 -4.01 6.02
CA LYS A 229 16.49 -2.59 5.95
C LYS A 229 16.13 -1.94 7.28
N LYS A 230 16.90 -0.93 7.66
CA LYS A 230 16.63 -0.10 8.84
C LYS A 230 16.40 1.33 8.40
N TYR A 231 15.36 1.94 8.94
CA TYR A 231 14.99 3.32 8.68
C TYR A 231 15.03 4.13 9.96
N THR A 232 15.21 5.43 9.79
CA THR A 232 15.27 6.40 10.88
C THR A 232 13.92 7.07 11.05
N VAL A 233 13.36 6.95 12.25
CA VAL A 233 12.21 7.74 12.70
C VAL A 233 12.75 8.96 13.44
N THR A 234 12.56 10.12 12.84
CA THR A 234 12.93 11.43 13.41
C THR A 234 11.70 12.04 14.09
N PHE A 235 11.92 12.74 15.20
CA PHE A 235 10.86 13.33 16.00
C PHE A 235 11.03 14.84 16.04
N ASP A 236 10.17 15.56 15.33
CA ASP A 236 10.10 17.02 15.39
C ASP A 236 9.13 17.42 16.50
N ALA A 237 9.68 17.86 17.63
CA ALA A 237 8.91 18.28 18.79
C ALA A 237 8.18 19.63 18.59
N GLN A 238 8.27 20.27 17.42
CA GLN A 238 7.62 21.55 17.10
C GLN A 238 7.81 22.62 18.21
N GLY A 239 9.06 22.84 18.61
CA GLY A 239 9.42 23.78 19.68
C GLY A 239 9.38 23.21 21.10
N GLY A 240 9.06 21.92 21.28
CA GLY A 240 9.28 21.21 22.55
C GLY A 240 10.71 20.70 22.72
N SER A 241 10.95 19.99 23.82
CA SER A 241 12.24 19.36 24.14
C SER A 241 12.67 18.34 23.08
N THR A 242 13.97 18.28 22.78
CA THR A 242 14.55 17.35 21.80
C THR A 242 14.25 15.89 22.11
N VAL A 243 13.93 15.12 21.06
CA VAL A 243 13.72 13.67 21.13
C VAL A 243 14.71 12.98 20.19
N THR A 244 15.47 12.02 20.72
CA THR A 244 16.48 11.29 19.95
C THR A 244 15.82 10.44 18.85
N PRO A 245 16.30 10.47 17.59
CA PRO A 245 15.80 9.61 16.53
C PRO A 245 15.98 8.11 16.84
N ILE A 246 15.08 7.28 16.34
CA ILE A 246 15.10 5.82 16.57
C ILE A 246 15.26 5.10 15.23
N LYS A 247 16.15 4.10 15.18
CA LYS A 247 16.27 3.20 14.02
C LYS A 247 15.37 1.98 14.19
N VAL A 248 14.59 1.68 13.16
CA VAL A 248 13.58 0.61 13.16
C VAL A 248 13.73 -0.25 11.91
N GLU A 249 13.57 -1.56 12.06
CA GLU A 249 13.58 -2.49 10.92
C GLU A 249 12.35 -2.30 10.04
N HIS A 250 12.50 -2.53 8.73
CA HIS A 250 11.44 -2.40 7.74
C HIS A 250 10.19 -3.19 8.15
N GLY A 251 9.03 -2.53 8.10
CA GLY A 251 7.73 -3.11 8.38
C GLY A 251 7.47 -3.38 9.87
N LYS A 252 8.34 -2.91 10.77
CA LYS A 252 8.11 -2.98 12.22
C LYS A 252 7.50 -1.68 12.75
N THR A 253 6.81 -1.79 13.89
CA THR A 253 6.37 -0.63 14.67
C THR A 253 7.55 0.01 15.37
N VAL A 254 7.44 1.30 15.68
CA VAL A 254 8.41 2.03 16.51
C VAL A 254 7.90 2.08 17.96
N THR A 255 8.79 1.93 18.94
CA THR A 255 8.44 2.12 20.35
C THR A 255 8.22 3.61 20.61
N LYS A 256 7.14 3.98 21.29
CA LYS A 256 6.85 5.36 21.65
C LYS A 256 7.97 5.94 22.53
N PRO A 257 8.58 7.09 22.16
CA PRO A 257 9.53 7.77 23.04
C PRO A 257 8.83 8.36 24.26
N ALA A 258 9.60 8.84 25.24
CA ALA A 258 9.06 9.68 26.30
C ALA A 258 8.39 10.93 25.68
N ASP A 259 7.29 11.36 26.28
CA ASP A 259 6.57 12.54 25.79
C ASP A 259 7.47 13.77 25.95
N PRO A 260 7.69 14.56 24.88
CA PRO A 260 8.45 15.78 24.98
C PRO A 260 7.70 16.80 25.85
N ALA A 261 8.43 17.75 26.43
CA ALA A 261 7.86 18.86 27.20
C ALA A 261 7.95 20.17 26.42
N LYS A 262 6.92 21.03 26.54
CA LYS A 262 6.89 22.38 25.96
C LYS A 262 6.14 23.34 26.89
N GLY A 263 6.87 24.00 27.78
CA GLY A 263 6.28 24.94 28.75
C GLY A 263 5.10 24.33 29.52
N SER A 264 3.96 25.02 29.51
CA SER A 264 2.70 24.55 30.12
C SER A 264 1.81 23.73 29.17
N PHE A 265 2.19 23.56 27.89
CA PHE A 265 1.41 22.75 26.98
C PHE A 265 1.49 21.27 27.37
N GLY A 266 0.34 20.61 27.32
CA GLY A 266 0.26 19.16 27.34
C GLY A 266 0.64 18.59 25.98
N PHE A 267 1.33 17.45 26.00
CA PHE A 267 1.60 16.69 24.77
C PHE A 267 0.31 16.08 24.21
N GLY A 268 0.00 16.40 22.96
CA GLY A 268 -1.22 15.99 22.25
C GLY A 268 -1.05 14.78 21.34
N GLY A 269 0.19 14.30 21.13
CA GLY A 269 0.50 13.13 20.30
C GLY A 269 1.45 13.44 19.15
N TRP A 270 1.88 12.37 18.47
CA TRP A 270 2.73 12.42 17.28
C TRP A 270 1.88 12.26 16.02
N TYR A 271 2.21 13.00 14.96
CA TYR A 271 1.47 13.05 13.70
C TYR A 271 2.38 12.84 12.51
N LYS A 272 1.82 12.39 11.39
CA LYS A 272 2.57 12.04 10.16
C LYS A 272 3.05 13.26 9.36
N GLU A 273 2.51 14.44 9.69
CA GLU A 273 2.81 15.70 9.03
C GLU A 273 2.74 16.88 10.00
N SER A 274 3.39 17.98 9.65
CA SER A 274 3.53 19.18 10.49
C SER A 274 2.20 19.90 10.78
N THR A 275 1.18 19.72 9.93
CA THR A 275 -0.18 20.26 10.16
C THR A 275 -0.98 19.46 11.19
N CYS A 276 -0.46 18.32 11.64
CA CYS A 276 -1.03 17.48 12.69
C CYS A 276 -2.52 17.11 12.50
N THR A 277 -2.82 16.56 11.33
CA THR A 277 -4.16 16.07 10.94
C THR A 277 -4.27 14.55 11.06
N THR A 278 -3.22 13.80 10.73
CA THR A 278 -3.15 12.34 10.74
C THR A 278 -2.29 11.86 11.90
N PRO A 279 -2.88 11.31 12.97
CA PRO A 279 -2.12 10.82 14.10
C PRO A 279 -1.28 9.59 13.71
N TRP A 280 -0.11 9.46 14.31
CA TRP A 280 0.68 8.24 14.27
C TRP A 280 0.26 7.31 15.41
N ASN A 281 -0.06 6.06 15.07
CA ASN A 281 -0.41 5.03 16.03
C ASN A 281 0.76 4.06 16.26
N PHE A 282 1.47 4.20 17.38
CA PHE A 282 2.61 3.36 17.75
C PHE A 282 2.29 1.86 17.88
N ALA A 283 1.02 1.48 18.03
CA ALA A 283 0.62 0.07 18.12
C ALA A 283 0.43 -0.60 16.75
N THR A 284 0.11 0.17 15.69
CA THR A 284 -0.32 -0.40 14.40
C THR A 284 0.43 0.15 13.20
N ASP A 285 0.89 1.39 13.24
CA ASP A 285 1.65 1.99 12.14
C ASP A 285 3.07 1.39 12.08
N THR A 286 3.51 1.08 10.86
CA THR A 286 4.81 0.44 10.61
C THR A 286 5.73 1.37 9.80
N VAL A 287 7.04 1.19 9.98
CA VAL A 287 8.07 2.02 9.34
C VAL A 287 8.58 1.31 8.08
N THR A 288 8.39 1.92 6.92
CA THR A 288 8.83 1.37 5.61
C THR A 288 9.81 2.27 4.86
N ALA A 289 10.07 3.47 5.38
CA ALA A 289 11.04 4.44 4.90
C ALA A 289 11.49 5.33 6.06
N ASP A 290 12.49 6.17 5.85
CA ASP A 290 12.81 7.24 6.80
C ASP A 290 11.59 8.18 6.91
N ILE A 291 11.20 8.52 8.14
CA ILE A 291 10.02 9.36 8.41
C ILE A 291 10.35 10.39 9.49
N THR A 292 9.60 11.50 9.48
CA THR A 292 9.57 12.47 10.56
C THR A 292 8.17 12.52 11.15
N LEU A 293 8.07 12.37 12.47
CA LEU A 293 6.82 12.52 13.22
C LEU A 293 6.81 13.89 13.92
N PHE A 294 5.65 14.54 13.91
CA PHE A 294 5.49 15.91 14.40
C PHE A 294 4.63 15.95 15.67
N ALA A 295 5.13 16.60 16.72
CA ALA A 295 4.40 16.75 17.98
C ALA A 295 3.24 17.74 17.82
N LYS A 296 2.07 17.41 18.38
CA LYS A 296 0.95 18.34 18.54
C LYS A 296 0.86 18.77 20.01
N TRP A 297 0.61 20.05 20.25
CA TRP A 297 0.54 20.62 21.60
C TRP A 297 -0.87 21.09 21.92
N LYS A 298 -1.31 20.84 23.16
CA LYS A 298 -2.66 21.17 23.63
C LYS A 298 -2.63 21.89 24.97
N ILE A 299 -3.59 22.77 25.19
CA ILE A 299 -3.73 23.52 26.45
C ILE A 299 -5.20 23.60 26.84
N THR A 300 -5.46 23.67 28.14
CA THR A 300 -6.81 23.88 28.68
C THR A 300 -7.09 25.37 28.76
N ILE A 301 -8.30 25.76 28.35
CA ILE A 301 -8.82 27.12 28.52
C ILE A 301 -9.84 27.16 29.66
N GLN A 302 -9.89 28.27 30.39
CA GLN A 302 -10.82 28.52 31.49
C GLN A 302 -11.54 29.85 31.29
N PHE A 303 -12.85 29.89 31.53
CA PHE A 303 -13.65 31.12 31.54
C PHE A 303 -15.00 30.86 32.23
N ASP A 304 -15.67 31.91 32.71
CA ASP A 304 -17.03 31.76 33.21
C ASP A 304 -18.02 31.62 32.04
N ALA A 305 -18.57 30.41 31.85
CA ALA A 305 -19.51 30.11 30.77
C ALA A 305 -20.82 30.90 30.83
N SER A 306 -21.16 31.52 31.96
CA SER A 306 -22.28 32.46 32.06
C SER A 306 -21.95 33.85 31.52
N LYS A 307 -20.66 34.18 31.42
CA LYS A 307 -20.14 35.48 30.97
C LYS A 307 -19.51 35.42 29.57
N ILE A 308 -18.97 34.28 29.15
CA ILE A 308 -18.16 34.17 27.93
C ILE A 308 -18.60 32.94 27.12
N THR A 309 -18.70 33.10 25.81
CA THR A 309 -18.74 31.97 24.87
C THR A 309 -17.45 31.96 24.04
N CYS A 310 -16.95 30.75 23.73
CA CYS A 310 -15.70 30.55 23.01
C CYS A 310 -15.90 29.68 21.77
N TRP A 311 -15.24 30.06 20.69
CA TRP A 311 -15.24 29.35 19.41
C TRP A 311 -13.82 29.25 18.88
N ARG A 312 -13.46 28.11 18.28
CA ARG A 312 -12.18 27.91 17.61
C ARG A 312 -12.34 27.77 16.10
N ASN A 313 -11.29 28.18 15.38
CA ASN A 313 -11.12 28.03 13.94
C ASN A 313 -12.31 28.57 13.16
N VAL A 314 -12.73 29.78 13.56
CA VAL A 314 -13.78 30.54 12.90
C VAL A 314 -13.26 31.09 11.58
N ASP A 315 -14.01 30.90 10.49
CA ASP A 315 -13.72 31.50 9.18
C ASP A 315 -13.94 33.03 9.18
N ASP A 316 -13.49 33.70 8.12
CA ASP A 316 -13.59 35.16 8.00
C ASP A 316 -15.04 35.68 7.93
N SER A 317 -16.01 34.78 7.66
CA SER A 317 -17.43 35.10 7.69
C SER A 317 -18.03 35.08 9.11
N GLY A 318 -17.33 34.48 10.07
CA GLY A 318 -17.81 34.31 11.45
C GLY A 318 -18.82 33.17 11.63
N LEU A 319 -19.10 32.38 10.58
CA LEU A 319 -20.25 31.48 10.53
C LEU A 319 -19.88 29.99 10.65
N THR A 320 -18.60 29.64 10.49
CA THR A 320 -18.16 28.25 10.65
C THR A 320 -17.09 28.17 11.72
N GLY A 321 -17.38 27.55 12.86
CA GLY A 321 -16.44 27.38 13.97
C GLY A 321 -16.90 26.28 14.92
N THR A 322 -15.99 25.77 15.75
CA THR A 322 -16.36 24.78 16.78
C THR A 322 -16.48 25.47 18.13
N SER A 323 -17.61 25.32 18.82
CA SER A 323 -17.77 25.83 20.18
C SER A 323 -16.81 25.10 21.13
N VAL A 324 -16.17 25.85 22.03
CA VAL A 324 -15.28 25.33 23.06
C VAL A 324 -15.90 25.66 24.41
N ALA A 325 -16.12 24.64 25.24
CA ALA A 325 -16.63 24.81 26.60
C ALA A 325 -15.54 25.30 27.55
N ASP A 326 -15.96 25.81 28.71
CA ASP A 326 -15.07 26.04 29.85
C ASP A 326 -14.38 24.73 30.26
N GLY A 327 -13.10 24.80 30.63
CA GLY A 327 -12.23 23.64 30.82
C GLY A 327 -11.91 22.86 29.54
N GLY A 328 -12.27 23.38 28.36
CA GLY A 328 -12.07 22.74 27.07
C GLY A 328 -10.60 22.70 26.63
N THR A 329 -10.27 21.76 25.74
CA THR A 329 -8.95 21.63 25.13
C THR A 329 -8.87 22.36 23.80
N VAL A 330 -7.86 23.21 23.65
CA VAL A 330 -7.48 23.87 22.38
C VAL A 330 -6.04 23.50 22.03
N TYR A 331 -5.65 23.73 20.78
CA TYR A 331 -4.32 23.40 20.27
C TYR A 331 -3.51 24.65 19.98
N GLU A 332 -2.19 24.51 20.04
CA GLU A 332 -1.30 25.60 19.61
C GLU A 332 -1.64 26.05 18.18
N ASN A 333 -1.61 27.36 17.95
CA ASN A 333 -2.02 28.03 16.71
C ASN A 333 -3.53 27.96 16.39
N ASP A 334 -4.38 27.34 17.22
CA ASP A 334 -5.82 27.54 17.09
C ASP A 334 -6.12 29.04 17.21
N VAL A 335 -7.01 29.51 16.34
CA VAL A 335 -7.56 30.87 16.46
C VAL A 335 -8.84 30.78 17.27
N LEU A 336 -8.81 31.34 18.47
CA LEU A 336 -9.95 31.47 19.35
C LEU A 336 -10.65 32.80 19.14
N ILE A 337 -11.96 32.74 19.27
CA ILE A 337 -12.85 33.88 19.32
C ILE A 337 -13.65 33.78 20.61
N LEU A 338 -13.49 34.77 21.48
CA LEU A 338 -14.24 34.91 22.71
C LEU A 338 -15.26 36.03 22.56
N ILE A 339 -16.47 35.78 23.05
CA ILE A 339 -17.59 36.71 23.00
C ILE A 339 -18.09 36.90 24.42
N ALA A 340 -18.07 38.13 24.91
CA ALA A 340 -18.60 38.49 26.21
C ALA A 340 -20.14 38.53 26.18
N LEU A 341 -20.74 38.25 27.33
CA LEU A 341 -22.16 38.39 27.63
C LEU A 341 -22.32 39.43 28.76
N PRO A 342 -22.09 40.73 28.51
CA PRO A 342 -22.14 41.73 29.55
C PRO A 342 -23.53 41.88 30.16
N SER A 343 -23.56 42.38 31.40
CA SER A 343 -24.80 42.80 32.05
C SER A 343 -25.54 43.86 31.21
N ALA A 344 -26.87 43.94 31.34
CA ALA A 344 -27.68 44.91 30.58
C ALA A 344 -27.17 46.35 30.75
N GLY A 345 -26.97 47.07 29.63
CA GLY A 345 -26.44 48.43 29.61
C GLY A 345 -24.93 48.55 29.86
N LYS A 346 -24.20 47.42 29.89
CA LYS A 346 -22.74 47.37 30.03
C LYS A 346 -22.09 46.85 28.74
N ARG A 347 -20.79 47.11 28.64
CA ARG A 347 -19.90 46.48 27.65
C ARG A 347 -18.58 46.11 28.31
N VAL A 348 -17.77 45.32 27.61
CA VAL A 348 -16.39 45.05 28.03
C VAL A 348 -15.60 46.35 28.16
N ASP A 349 -14.99 46.54 29.34
CA ASP A 349 -14.00 47.56 29.61
C ASP A 349 -12.58 47.08 29.34
N SER A 350 -12.24 45.85 29.73
CA SER A 350 -10.95 45.23 29.39
C SER A 350 -11.09 43.73 29.40
N TRP A 351 -10.57 43.07 28.37
CA TRP A 351 -10.30 41.64 28.43
C TRP A 351 -9.08 41.37 29.30
N THR A 352 -9.03 40.21 29.92
CA THR A 352 -7.88 39.73 30.71
C THR A 352 -7.53 38.31 30.31
N ILE A 353 -6.23 38.04 30.24
CA ILE A 353 -5.68 36.69 30.05
C ILE A 353 -4.74 36.42 31.22
N ASN A 354 -5.06 35.40 32.01
CA ASN A 354 -4.31 35.04 33.22
C ASN A 354 -4.16 36.24 34.18
N GLY A 355 -5.22 37.06 34.30
CA GLY A 355 -5.24 38.27 35.12
C GLY A 355 -4.56 39.50 34.51
N ASN A 356 -3.86 39.36 33.38
CA ASN A 356 -3.21 40.49 32.70
C ASN A 356 -4.19 41.16 31.72
N SER A 357 -4.42 42.46 31.92
CA SER A 357 -5.26 43.27 31.03
C SER A 357 -4.70 43.30 29.60
N GLN A 358 -5.58 43.12 28.63
CA GLN A 358 -5.29 43.18 27.19
C GLN A 358 -5.82 44.46 26.54
N GLY A 359 -6.36 45.41 27.32
CA GLY A 359 -7.05 46.60 26.83
C GLY A 359 -8.47 46.34 26.30
N ASP A 360 -9.05 47.38 25.69
CA ASP A 360 -10.48 47.47 25.34
C ASP A 360 -10.76 47.48 23.82
N GLU A 361 -9.72 47.37 22.99
CA GLU A 361 -9.75 47.72 21.56
C GLU A 361 -10.73 46.91 20.68
N GLN A 362 -11.31 45.83 21.21
CA GLN A 362 -12.16 44.91 20.46
C GLN A 362 -13.63 44.83 20.96
N GLY A 363 -14.02 45.58 21.99
CA GLY A 363 -15.38 45.57 22.54
C GLY A 363 -15.77 44.20 23.15
N ASN A 364 -17.00 43.73 22.92
CA ASN A 364 -17.50 42.45 23.43
C ASN A 364 -16.92 41.22 22.69
N PHE A 365 -15.95 41.43 21.81
CA PHE A 365 -15.29 40.43 20.99
C PHE A 365 -13.80 40.39 21.32
N TYR A 366 -13.18 39.22 21.32
CA TYR A 366 -11.73 39.10 21.46
C TYR A 366 -11.19 37.95 20.61
N ARG A 367 -10.30 38.27 19.66
CA ARG A 367 -9.56 37.27 18.89
C ARG A 367 -8.23 36.96 19.57
N TYR A 368 -7.96 35.67 19.79
CA TYR A 368 -6.72 35.19 20.38
C TYR A 368 -6.14 34.04 19.56
N MET A 369 -4.84 34.08 19.29
CA MET A 369 -4.13 32.93 18.72
C MET A 369 -3.45 32.18 19.85
N VAL A 370 -3.73 30.89 19.99
CA VAL A 370 -3.16 30.07 21.06
C VAL A 370 -1.64 30.00 20.90
N LYS A 371 -0.94 30.48 21.92
CA LYS A 371 0.52 30.50 22.01
C LYS A 371 0.95 30.00 23.38
N GLU A 372 2.24 29.76 23.54
CA GLU A 372 2.83 29.33 24.80
C GLU A 372 2.52 30.33 25.92
N SER A 373 2.05 29.78 27.03
CA SER A 373 1.67 30.48 28.25
C SER A 373 2.33 29.78 29.45
N PRO A 374 2.62 30.48 30.55
CA PRO A 374 3.20 29.84 31.76
C PRO A 374 2.21 28.92 32.50
N SER A 375 0.91 29.02 32.20
CA SER A 375 -0.18 28.25 32.82
C SER A 375 -1.31 28.01 31.82
N GLU A 376 -2.37 27.32 32.26
CA GLU A 376 -3.68 27.32 31.59
C GLU A 376 -4.09 28.73 31.15
N LEU A 377 -4.89 28.83 30.08
CA LEU A 377 -5.35 30.10 29.54
C LEU A 377 -6.68 30.47 30.17
N ARG A 378 -6.66 31.40 31.13
CA ARG A 378 -7.85 31.92 31.80
C ARG A 378 -8.28 33.24 31.17
N PHE A 379 -9.46 33.27 30.60
CA PHE A 379 -10.07 34.46 30.02
C PHE A 379 -11.16 35.01 30.94
N ASP A 380 -11.14 36.32 31.14
CA ASP A 380 -12.19 37.06 31.85
C ASP A 380 -12.25 38.49 31.31
N TYR A 381 -13.24 39.27 31.73
CA TYR A 381 -13.34 40.69 31.41
C TYR A 381 -13.95 41.50 32.56
N THR A 382 -13.59 42.79 32.58
CA THR A 382 -14.26 43.83 33.39
C THR A 382 -15.29 44.58 32.56
N GLU A 383 -16.29 45.18 33.22
CA GLU A 383 -17.38 45.90 32.56
C GLU A 383 -17.32 47.41 32.79
N LYS A 384 -17.68 48.19 31.77
CA LYS A 384 -18.00 49.62 31.87
C LYS A 384 -19.39 49.91 31.34
N ALA A 385 -19.91 51.09 31.61
CA ALA A 385 -21.15 51.56 30.99
C ALA A 385 -21.01 51.56 29.45
N ALA A 386 -22.00 51.00 28.75
CA ALA A 386 -22.07 51.13 27.30
C ALA A 386 -22.62 52.51 26.94
N LYS A 387 -22.01 53.21 25.97
CA LYS A 387 -22.65 54.39 25.38
C LYS A 387 -23.69 53.91 24.37
N LYS A 388 -24.66 54.78 24.11
CA LYS A 388 -25.67 54.56 23.07
C LYS A 388 -25.18 55.06 21.73
N VAL A 389 -25.41 54.27 20.71
CA VAL A 389 -25.12 54.52 19.30
C VAL A 389 -26.42 54.38 18.52
N GLU A 390 -26.71 55.36 17.67
CA GLU A 390 -27.80 55.26 16.72
C GLU A 390 -27.33 54.53 15.46
N LEU A 391 -27.82 53.32 15.24
CA LEU A 391 -27.54 52.54 14.04
C LEU A 391 -28.58 52.82 12.96
N GLN A 392 -28.14 53.22 11.77
CA GLN A 392 -29.00 53.56 10.63
C GLN A 392 -28.60 52.75 9.39
N PHE A 393 -29.57 52.06 8.78
CA PHE A 393 -29.43 51.42 7.47
C PHE A 393 -30.82 51.13 6.89
N ASP A 394 -30.91 50.99 5.57
CA ASP A 394 -32.16 50.67 4.88
C ASP A 394 -32.45 49.15 4.97
N THR A 395 -33.45 48.77 5.76
CA THR A 395 -33.83 47.37 6.00
C THR A 395 -34.37 46.67 4.75
N SER A 396 -34.78 47.42 3.72
CA SER A 396 -35.17 46.84 2.42
C SER A 396 -33.95 46.39 1.60
N LYS A 397 -32.76 46.91 1.90
CA LYS A 397 -31.51 46.66 1.17
C LYS A 397 -30.49 45.85 1.97
N ILE A 398 -30.45 46.05 3.30
CA ILE A 398 -29.41 45.54 4.18
C ILE A 398 -30.02 44.70 5.30
N ARG A 399 -29.47 43.51 5.51
CA ARG A 399 -29.72 42.68 6.70
C ARG A 399 -28.56 42.86 7.67
N CYS A 400 -28.86 43.09 8.93
CA CYS A 400 -27.88 43.15 10.00
C CYS A 400 -28.11 42.03 11.01
N THR A 401 -27.05 41.34 11.40
CA THR A 401 -27.08 40.35 12.48
C THR A 401 -25.90 40.55 13.41
N LYS A 402 -25.99 40.03 14.63
CA LYS A 402 -24.79 39.74 15.42
C LYS A 402 -23.93 38.71 14.68
N LEU A 403 -22.61 38.80 14.84
CA LEU A 403 -21.65 37.98 14.09
C LEU A 403 -21.81 36.46 14.32
N PHE A 404 -22.15 36.03 15.54
CA PHE A 404 -22.07 34.60 15.92
C PHE A 404 -23.41 33.91 16.16
N ASP A 405 -24.29 34.50 16.96
CA ASP A 405 -25.63 33.93 17.21
C ASP A 405 -26.63 34.29 16.09
N GLN A 406 -26.20 35.07 15.11
CA GLN A 406 -27.00 35.55 13.97
C GLN A 406 -28.28 36.28 14.37
N THR A 407 -28.38 36.77 15.61
CA THR A 407 -29.56 37.51 16.09
C THR A 407 -29.80 38.71 15.18
N PRO A 408 -30.99 38.82 14.56
CA PRO A 408 -31.32 39.95 13.71
C PRO A 408 -31.29 41.27 14.48
N ILE A 409 -30.64 42.27 13.88
CA ILE A 409 -30.50 43.60 14.44
C ILE A 409 -31.29 44.58 13.56
N MET A 410 -32.15 45.37 14.20
CA MET A 410 -32.87 46.48 13.55
C MET A 410 -32.15 47.82 13.78
N PRO A 411 -32.33 48.81 12.89
CA PRO A 411 -31.89 50.19 13.12
C PRO A 411 -32.47 50.78 14.41
N GLY A 412 -31.76 51.74 15.00
CA GLY A 412 -32.18 52.45 16.23
C GLY A 412 -31.05 52.59 17.26
N GLN A 413 -31.42 53.00 18.48
CA GLN A 413 -30.49 53.18 19.60
C GLN A 413 -30.00 51.84 20.15
N ARG A 414 -28.68 51.68 20.24
CA ARG A 414 -28.02 50.43 20.64
C ARG A 414 -26.86 50.67 21.59
N ASP A 415 -26.64 49.72 22.47
CA ASP A 415 -25.42 49.69 23.27
C ASP A 415 -24.22 49.37 22.36
N GLU A 416 -23.18 50.16 22.51
CA GLU A 416 -21.90 49.96 21.83
C GLU A 416 -21.21 48.69 22.38
N GLY A 417 -20.35 48.03 21.57
CA GLY A 417 -19.59 46.85 22.01
C GLY A 417 -19.81 45.58 21.17
N ASP A 418 -21.00 45.39 20.61
CA ASP A 418 -21.28 44.21 19.78
C ASP A 418 -20.56 44.27 18.42
N ARG A 419 -20.22 43.10 17.89
CA ARG A 419 -19.72 42.94 16.52
C ARG A 419 -20.86 42.50 15.60
N LEU A 420 -21.15 43.34 14.61
CA LEU A 420 -22.27 43.19 13.69
C LEU A 420 -21.79 42.83 12.29
N ILE A 421 -22.58 42.02 11.58
CA ILE A 421 -22.41 41.79 10.14
C ILE A 421 -23.57 42.44 9.40
N PHE A 422 -23.24 43.17 8.35
CA PHE A 422 -24.17 43.70 7.38
C PHE A 422 -24.02 42.91 6.07
N ARG A 423 -25.14 42.47 5.51
CA ARG A 423 -25.21 41.76 4.23
C ARG A 423 -26.26 42.42 3.35
N THR A 424 -26.05 42.39 2.05
CA THR A 424 -27.08 42.79 1.09
C THR A 424 -28.22 41.77 1.13
N VAL A 425 -29.47 42.22 0.98
CA VAL A 425 -30.64 41.32 0.90
C VAL A 425 -30.53 40.36 -0.29
N THR A 426 -29.85 40.79 -1.36
CA THR A 426 -29.63 40.06 -2.61
C THR A 426 -28.37 39.19 -2.61
N SER A 427 -27.52 39.25 -1.57
CA SER A 427 -26.21 38.59 -1.51
C SER A 427 -25.20 39.03 -2.58
N SER A 428 -25.41 40.20 -3.19
CA SER A 428 -24.47 40.81 -4.14
C SER A 428 -23.23 41.39 -3.45
N THR A 429 -22.10 41.41 -4.15
CA THR A 429 -20.90 42.15 -3.77
C THR A 429 -21.06 43.63 -4.08
N VAL A 430 -20.86 44.49 -3.09
CA VAL A 430 -21.16 45.93 -3.17
C VAL A 430 -20.01 46.76 -2.61
N GLN A 431 -20.01 48.06 -2.93
CA GLN A 431 -19.07 49.01 -2.34
C GLN A 431 -19.68 49.60 -1.07
N TRP A 432 -19.29 49.08 0.08
CA TRP A 432 -19.85 49.50 1.37
C TRP A 432 -19.44 50.92 1.74
N LYS A 433 -20.36 51.62 2.40
CA LYS A 433 -20.17 52.96 2.96
C LYS A 433 -20.44 52.99 4.45
N ILE A 434 -19.53 53.62 5.19
CA ILE A 434 -19.73 53.96 6.60
C ILE A 434 -19.77 55.48 6.71
N ASN A 435 -20.88 56.01 7.25
CA ASN A 435 -21.09 57.45 7.43
C ASN A 435 -20.85 58.27 6.15
N GLY A 436 -21.19 57.70 4.99
CA GLY A 436 -21.02 58.31 3.67
C GLY A 436 -19.65 58.12 3.02
N TYR A 437 -18.68 57.52 3.71
CA TYR A 437 -17.33 57.25 3.17
C TYR A 437 -17.20 55.81 2.68
N ASN A 438 -16.59 55.64 1.52
CA ASN A 438 -16.34 54.32 0.92
C ASN A 438 -15.29 53.53 1.73
N MET A 439 -15.63 52.29 2.05
CA MET A 439 -14.77 51.34 2.77
C MET A 439 -13.82 50.60 1.81
N HIS A 440 -12.58 51.09 1.63
CA HIS A 440 -11.49 50.46 0.84
C HIS A 440 -11.86 49.96 -0.58
N SER A 441 -10.90 49.51 -1.39
CA SER A 441 -11.03 49.43 -2.86
C SER A 441 -11.59 48.11 -3.42
N ALA A 442 -12.27 47.29 -2.62
CA ALA A 442 -12.77 45.98 -3.06
C ALA A 442 -14.26 45.80 -2.74
N LEU A 443 -15.02 45.35 -3.74
CA LEU A 443 -16.43 44.98 -3.58
C LEU A 443 -16.53 43.75 -2.65
N MET A 444 -17.39 43.83 -1.64
CA MET A 444 -17.55 42.77 -0.64
C MET A 444 -19.02 42.38 -0.51
N SER A 445 -19.29 41.09 -0.31
CA SER A 445 -20.65 40.58 -0.09
C SER A 445 -21.17 40.80 1.34
N PHE A 446 -20.29 41.21 2.26
CA PHE A 446 -20.64 41.57 3.63
C PHE A 446 -19.68 42.62 4.20
N LEU A 447 -20.12 43.31 5.25
CA LEU A 447 -19.33 44.26 6.04
C LEU A 447 -19.43 43.86 7.52
N ALA A 448 -18.29 43.69 8.20
CA ALA A 448 -18.25 43.39 9.64
C ALA A 448 -17.71 44.60 10.42
N ILE A 449 -18.47 45.07 11.41
CA ILE A 449 -18.14 46.27 12.20
C ILE A 449 -18.22 45.93 13.69
N THR A 450 -17.25 46.43 14.46
CA THR A 450 -17.36 46.50 15.92
C THR A 450 -17.91 47.86 16.30
N LEU A 451 -19.04 47.91 17.02
CA LEU A 451 -19.70 49.13 17.48
C LEU A 451 -18.89 49.85 18.58
N VAL A 452 -17.60 50.09 18.38
CA VAL A 452 -16.68 50.81 19.29
C VAL A 452 -15.69 51.66 18.51
N LYS A 453 -15.28 51.22 17.30
CA LYS A 453 -14.08 51.71 16.61
C LYS A 453 -14.32 52.67 15.43
N ASP A 454 -15.52 52.64 14.84
CA ASP A 454 -15.77 53.23 13.50
C ASP A 454 -16.62 54.51 13.53
N PHE A 455 -16.69 55.20 14.67
CA PHE A 455 -17.42 56.46 14.79
C PHE A 455 -16.55 57.60 14.29
N GLY A 456 -17.09 58.41 13.38
CA GLY A 456 -16.65 59.81 13.27
C GLY A 456 -16.98 60.57 14.56
N ASN A 457 -16.98 61.90 14.50
CA ASN A 457 -17.18 62.77 15.67
C ASN A 457 -18.60 62.74 16.32
N GLY A 458 -19.41 61.69 16.16
CA GLY A 458 -20.77 61.60 16.71
C GLY A 458 -21.26 60.17 17.03
N ASN A 459 -22.35 60.06 17.82
CA ASN A 459 -22.97 58.80 18.26
C ASN A 459 -23.88 58.15 17.21
N VAL A 460 -23.65 58.37 15.91
CA VAL A 460 -24.48 57.83 14.81
C VAL A 460 -23.61 57.01 13.86
N LEU A 461 -24.07 55.82 13.50
CA LEU A 461 -23.45 54.94 12.53
C LEU A 461 -24.43 54.62 11.40
N LYS A 462 -24.18 55.22 10.23
CA LYS A 462 -24.95 54.97 9.02
C LYS A 462 -24.22 54.00 8.10
N ILE A 463 -24.86 52.88 7.79
CA ILE A 463 -24.36 51.87 6.85
C ILE A 463 -25.18 51.93 5.57
N ASP A 464 -24.49 52.00 4.44
CA ASP A 464 -25.07 52.03 3.09
C ASP A 464 -24.13 51.33 2.10
N TYR A 465 -24.52 51.22 0.84
CA TYR A 465 -23.64 50.75 -0.24
C TYR A 465 -24.00 51.35 -1.60
N GLU A 466 -23.02 51.39 -2.51
CA GLU A 466 -23.23 51.64 -3.96
C GLU A 466 -23.47 50.34 -4.73
#